data_AF-A0A4Y8DIY6-F1
#
_entry.id   AF-A0A4Y8DIY6-F1
#
_cell.length_a   1.000
_cell.length_b   1.000
_cell.length_c   1.000
_cell.angle_alpha   90.00
_cell.angle_beta   90.00
_cell.angle_gamma   90.00
#
_symmetry.space_group_name_H-M   'P 1'
#
loop_
_entity.id
_entity.type
_entity.pdbx_description
1 polymer ?
#
loop_
_entity_poly.entity_id
_entity_poly.type
_entity_poly.pdbx_seq_one_letter_code
_entity_poly.pdbx_strand_id
1 'polypeptide(L)'
;MNFPDMDLSNFDLPNMDLPDMNPPDRKLQLILNRLQMLCYLNRLTDAGFYNWEVVKDITEKDMQKLGMKLGHVRKLQRKIATSRGWPQSAPLNGTYICCGGQKQQEHAESKQEIVTQLTVSGTQYFVDANGIG
;
A
#
# COMPACT_ATOMS: atom_id res chain seq x y z
N MET A 1 -48.70 -38.85 -17.27
CA MET A 1 -48.96 -37.42 -17.58
C MET A 1 -47.81 -36.96 -18.45
N ASN A 2 -48.07 -36.29 -19.57
CA ASN A 2 -46.98 -35.59 -20.29
C ASN A 2 -46.77 -34.24 -19.63
N PHE A 3 -45.52 -33.91 -19.34
CA PHE A 3 -45.12 -32.51 -19.21
C PHE A 3 -45.12 -31.92 -20.63
N PRO A 4 -45.70 -30.74 -20.87
CA PRO A 4 -45.48 -30.04 -22.12
C PRO A 4 -44.00 -29.65 -22.21
N ASP A 5 -43.40 -29.76 -23.40
CA ASP A 5 -42.08 -29.18 -23.65
C ASP A 5 -42.16 -27.67 -23.41
N MET A 6 -41.52 -27.20 -22.33
CA MET A 6 -41.40 -25.77 -22.08
C MET A 6 -40.34 -25.22 -23.01
N ASP A 7 -40.79 -24.69 -24.14
CA ASP A 7 -39.95 -24.06 -25.15
C ASP A 7 -39.15 -22.89 -24.56
N LEU A 8 -37.88 -23.14 -24.25
CA LEU A 8 -36.95 -22.17 -23.70
C LEU A 8 -36.48 -21.13 -24.74
N SER A 9 -36.85 -21.25 -26.02
CA SER A 9 -36.43 -20.29 -27.06
C SER A 9 -37.14 -18.93 -26.97
N ASN A 10 -38.29 -18.87 -26.30
CA ASN A 10 -39.10 -17.67 -26.13
C ASN A 10 -38.93 -16.98 -24.76
N PHE A 11 -37.90 -17.35 -23.99
CA PHE A 11 -37.46 -16.52 -22.86
C PHE A 11 -36.61 -15.36 -23.40
N ASP A 12 -37.28 -14.25 -23.73
CA ASP A 12 -36.66 -12.93 -23.80
C ASP A 12 -36.05 -12.62 -22.42
N LEU A 13 -34.82 -13.09 -22.21
CA LEU A 13 -33.97 -12.63 -21.13
C LEU A 13 -33.87 -11.11 -21.30
N PRO A 14 -34.42 -10.29 -20.39
CA PRO A 14 -34.16 -8.87 -20.44
C PRO A 14 -32.65 -8.72 -20.42
N ASN A 15 -32.11 -7.88 -21.30
CA ASN A 15 -30.70 -7.55 -21.32
C ASN A 15 -30.41 -6.67 -20.10
N MET A 16 -30.44 -7.30 -18.93
CA MET A 16 -29.92 -6.79 -17.68
C MET A 16 -28.49 -6.41 -17.98
N ASP A 17 -28.19 -5.11 -17.95
CA ASP A 17 -26.83 -4.61 -17.85
C ASP A 17 -26.24 -5.23 -16.58
N LEU A 18 -25.63 -6.40 -16.74
CA LEU A 18 -25.04 -7.17 -15.65
C LEU A 18 -23.99 -6.23 -15.06
N PRO A 19 -24.17 -5.71 -13.83
CA PRO A 19 -23.16 -4.83 -13.24
C PRO A 19 -21.85 -5.61 -13.27
N ASP A 20 -20.74 -4.95 -13.61
CA ASP A 20 -19.46 -5.63 -13.86
C ASP A 20 -18.91 -6.28 -12.57
N MET A 21 -19.47 -7.45 -12.27
CA MET A 21 -19.16 -8.33 -11.17
C MET A 21 -17.96 -9.20 -11.52
N ASN A 22 -17.00 -8.61 -12.26
CA ASN A 22 -15.60 -8.98 -12.21
C ASN A 22 -15.14 -8.86 -10.75
N PRO A 23 -15.12 -9.97 -9.98
CA PRO A 23 -15.05 -9.89 -8.53
C PRO A 23 -13.65 -9.39 -8.15
N PRO A 24 -13.54 -8.38 -7.27
CA PRO A 24 -12.27 -7.69 -7.07
C PRO A 24 -11.18 -8.68 -6.65
N ASP A 25 -10.07 -8.66 -7.37
CA ASP A 25 -9.01 -9.67 -7.37
C ASP A 25 -8.59 -10.09 -5.95
N ARG A 26 -8.55 -11.41 -5.69
CA ARG A 26 -8.12 -11.96 -4.39
C ARG A 26 -6.74 -11.44 -3.97
N LYS A 27 -5.84 -11.15 -4.92
CA LYS A 27 -4.53 -10.54 -4.69
C LYS A 27 -4.65 -9.08 -4.24
N LEU A 28 -5.55 -8.30 -4.83
CA LEU A 28 -5.88 -6.94 -4.40
C LEU A 28 -6.47 -6.93 -2.99
N GLN A 29 -7.47 -7.77 -2.73
CA GLN A 29 -8.09 -7.93 -1.40
C GLN A 29 -7.02 -8.26 -0.34
N LEU A 30 -6.16 -9.24 -0.60
CA LEU A 30 -5.10 -9.66 0.31
C LEU A 30 -4.09 -8.53 0.58
N ILE A 31 -3.74 -7.72 -0.42
CA ILE A 31 -2.81 -6.60 -0.26
C ILE A 31 -3.45 -5.48 0.57
N LEU A 32 -4.70 -5.08 0.28
CA LEU A 32 -5.40 -4.06 1.06
C LEU A 32 -5.65 -4.50 2.51
N ASN A 33 -5.93 -5.78 2.74
CA ASN A 33 -6.05 -6.35 4.08
C ASN A 33 -4.71 -6.29 4.84
N ARG A 34 -3.60 -6.73 4.22
CA ARG A 34 -2.25 -6.66 4.82
C ARG A 34 -1.76 -5.23 5.06
N LEU A 35 -2.31 -4.24 4.37
CA LEU A 35 -2.07 -2.81 4.60
C LEU A 35 -3.05 -2.15 5.60
N GLN A 36 -4.02 -2.91 6.13
CA GLN A 36 -5.09 -2.47 7.04
C GLN A 36 -6.01 -1.40 6.43
N MET A 37 -6.34 -1.54 5.14
CA MET A 37 -7.12 -0.57 4.36
C MET A 37 -8.16 -1.24 3.44
N LEU A 38 -8.62 -2.44 3.80
CA LEU A 38 -9.66 -3.18 3.07
C LEU A 38 -10.98 -2.41 2.93
N CYS A 39 -11.25 -1.45 3.81
CA CYS A 39 -12.40 -0.53 3.75
C CYS A 39 -12.39 0.44 2.54
N TYR A 40 -11.37 0.39 1.67
CA TYR A 40 -11.36 1.08 0.38
C TYR A 40 -11.63 0.15 -0.82
N LEU A 41 -11.81 -1.17 -0.60
CA LEU A 41 -12.01 -2.16 -1.68
C LEU A 41 -13.21 -1.83 -2.57
N ASN A 42 -14.38 -1.57 -1.98
CA ASN A 42 -15.58 -1.22 -2.73
C ASN A 42 -15.33 0.05 -3.54
N ARG A 43 -14.94 1.16 -2.90
CA ARG A 43 -14.58 2.43 -3.56
C ARG A 43 -13.56 2.31 -4.69
N LEU A 44 -12.63 1.36 -4.62
CA LEU A 44 -11.71 1.06 -5.72
C LEU A 44 -12.44 0.33 -6.86
N THR A 45 -13.22 -0.69 -6.54
CA THR A 45 -14.04 -1.46 -7.50
C THR A 45 -15.06 -0.58 -8.22
N ASP A 46 -15.80 0.23 -7.46
CA ASP A 46 -16.80 1.23 -7.92
C ASP A 46 -16.18 2.27 -8.88
N ALA A 47 -14.87 2.47 -8.81
CA ALA A 47 -14.10 3.39 -9.66
C ALA A 47 -13.26 2.66 -10.74
N GLY A 48 -13.51 1.37 -11.00
CA GLY A 48 -12.85 0.58 -12.04
C GLY A 48 -11.50 -0.04 -11.67
N PHE A 49 -11.09 0.01 -10.40
CA PHE A 49 -9.82 -0.54 -9.91
C PHE A 49 -10.00 -1.97 -9.36
N TYR A 50 -10.50 -2.89 -10.19
CA TYR A 50 -10.87 -4.26 -9.80
C TYR A 50 -9.69 -5.23 -9.56
N ASN A 51 -8.46 -4.93 -10.02
CA ASN A 51 -7.31 -5.82 -9.82
C ASN A 51 -6.01 -5.11 -9.40
N TRP A 52 -5.03 -5.86 -8.86
CA TRP A 52 -3.78 -5.28 -8.37
C TRP A 52 -2.93 -4.64 -9.48
N GLU A 53 -3.01 -5.14 -10.71
CA GLU A 53 -2.20 -4.62 -11.81
C GLU A 53 -2.65 -3.19 -12.18
N VAL A 54 -3.95 -2.97 -12.33
CA VAL A 54 -4.57 -1.65 -12.54
C VAL A 54 -4.37 -0.74 -11.32
N VAL A 55 -4.43 -1.28 -10.09
CA VAL A 55 -4.18 -0.51 -8.85
C VAL A 55 -2.75 0.00 -8.72
N LYS A 56 -1.74 -0.59 -9.38
CA LYS A 56 -0.39 0.01 -9.40
C LYS A 56 -0.34 1.36 -10.13
N ASP A 57 -1.27 1.58 -11.05
CA ASP A 57 -1.24 2.73 -11.97
C ASP A 57 -2.23 3.84 -11.54
N ILE A 58 -2.89 3.68 -10.38
CA ILE A 58 -3.71 4.72 -9.75
C ILE A 58 -2.87 5.96 -9.40
N THR A 59 -3.35 7.15 -9.75
CA THR A 59 -2.67 8.40 -9.39
C THR A 59 -2.93 8.79 -7.93
N GLU A 60 -2.06 9.60 -7.33
CA GLU A 60 -2.34 10.18 -6.01
C GLU A 60 -3.61 11.03 -6.00
N LYS A 61 -3.89 11.76 -7.09
CA LYS A 61 -5.11 12.55 -7.23
C LYS A 61 -6.36 11.67 -7.16
N ASP A 62 -6.31 10.46 -7.70
CA ASP A 62 -7.43 9.52 -7.66
C ASP A 62 -7.56 8.86 -6.29
N MET A 63 -6.46 8.48 -5.64
CA MET A 63 -6.48 8.05 -4.23
C MET A 63 -7.11 9.13 -3.31
N GLN A 64 -6.80 10.41 -3.56
CA GLN A 64 -7.41 11.54 -2.83
C GLN A 64 -8.92 11.68 -3.14
N LYS A 65 -9.35 11.57 -4.41
CA LYS A 65 -10.80 11.53 -4.77
C LYS A 65 -11.56 10.41 -4.04
N LEU A 66 -10.93 9.23 -3.87
CA LEU A 66 -11.49 8.09 -3.15
C LEU A 66 -11.49 8.26 -1.61
N GLY A 67 -11.12 9.43 -1.09
CA GLY A 67 -11.11 9.72 0.34
C GLY A 67 -10.02 8.98 1.12
N MET A 68 -8.92 8.58 0.46
CA MET A 68 -7.79 7.98 1.16
C MET A 68 -7.06 9.02 2.02
N LYS A 69 -6.94 8.75 3.32
CA LYS A 69 -6.13 9.57 4.22
C LYS A 69 -4.66 9.53 3.78
N LEU A 70 -3.91 10.63 3.94
CA LEU A 70 -2.50 10.75 3.50
C LEU A 70 -1.58 9.62 4.00
N GLY A 71 -1.81 9.09 5.21
CA GLY A 71 -1.08 7.92 5.72
C GLY A 71 -1.38 6.61 4.97
N HIS A 72 -2.59 6.45 4.43
CA HIS A 72 -2.98 5.33 3.59
C HIS A 72 -2.41 5.47 2.17
N VAL A 73 -2.49 6.68 1.60
CA VAL A 73 -1.86 7.02 0.31
C VAL A 73 -0.37 6.65 0.33
N ARG A 74 0.37 7.10 1.35
CA ARG A 74 1.80 6.77 1.51
C ARG A 74 2.06 5.26 1.68
N LYS A 75 1.24 4.55 2.46
CA LYS A 75 1.33 3.07 2.59
C LYS A 75 1.12 2.37 1.25
N LEU A 76 0.12 2.78 0.46
CA LEU A 76 -0.22 2.18 -0.83
C LEU A 76 0.84 2.51 -1.90
N GLN A 77 1.24 3.77 -2.03
CA GLN A 77 2.36 4.21 -2.88
C GLN A 77 3.64 3.41 -2.57
N ARG A 78 4.00 3.28 -1.29
CA ARG A 78 5.17 2.50 -0.85
C ARG A 78 5.04 1.02 -1.24
N LYS A 79 3.84 0.42 -1.13
CA LYS A 79 3.61 -0.97 -1.56
C LYS A 79 3.66 -1.14 -3.08
N ILE A 80 3.14 -0.18 -3.84
CA ILE A 80 3.23 -0.13 -5.31
C ILE A 80 4.70 -0.05 -5.74
N ALA A 81 5.45 0.91 -5.21
CA ALA A 81 6.89 1.06 -5.47
C ALA A 81 7.67 -0.23 -5.15
N THR A 82 7.49 -0.79 -3.95
CA THR A 82 8.15 -2.05 -3.58
C THR A 82 7.70 -3.24 -4.45
N SER A 83 6.49 -3.24 -5.01
CA SER A 83 6.07 -4.23 -6.02
C SER A 83 6.66 -4.01 -7.41
N ARG A 84 7.14 -2.80 -7.71
CA ARG A 84 7.93 -2.45 -8.91
C ARG A 84 9.45 -2.62 -8.66
N GLY A 85 9.85 -3.35 -7.61
CA GLY A 85 11.25 -3.67 -7.29
C GLY A 85 11.99 -2.63 -6.45
N TRP A 86 11.32 -1.60 -5.92
CA TRP A 86 12.00 -0.49 -5.24
C TRP A 86 12.37 -0.84 -3.78
N PRO A 87 13.56 -0.48 -3.28
CA PRO A 87 13.95 -0.72 -1.89
C PRO A 87 13.00 -0.02 -0.91
N GLN A 88 12.62 -0.69 0.17
CA GLN A 88 11.72 -0.14 1.20
C GLN A 88 12.32 1.07 1.94
N SER A 89 13.65 1.08 2.10
CA SER A 89 14.45 2.15 2.71
C SER A 89 14.73 3.34 1.78
N ALA A 90 14.59 3.17 0.47
CA ALA A 90 14.82 4.24 -0.49
C ALA A 90 13.66 5.26 -0.46
N PRO A 91 13.95 6.58 -0.50
CA PRO A 91 12.92 7.61 -0.56
C PRO A 91 12.23 7.62 -1.95
N LEU A 92 11.01 8.15 -2.02
CA LEU A 92 10.18 8.12 -3.23
C LEU A 92 10.39 9.34 -4.16
N ASN A 93 11.47 10.10 -4.02
CA ASN A 93 11.63 11.47 -4.54
C ASN A 93 12.60 11.62 -5.73
N GLY A 94 12.45 10.83 -6.79
CA GLY A 94 13.20 11.05 -8.04
C GLY A 94 13.27 9.83 -8.96
N THR A 95 13.96 9.96 -10.09
CA THR A 95 14.12 8.87 -11.07
C THR A 95 15.36 8.04 -10.76
N TYR A 96 15.17 6.81 -10.32
CA TYR A 96 16.21 5.83 -10.05
C TYR A 96 16.12 4.71 -11.10
N ILE A 97 16.86 4.86 -12.21
CA ILE A 97 16.99 3.79 -13.21
C ILE A 97 17.90 2.71 -12.60
N CYS A 98 17.30 1.73 -11.91
CA CYS A 98 18.01 0.63 -11.25
C CYS A 98 18.47 -0.45 -12.25
N CYS A 99 19.30 -0.06 -13.22
CA CYS A 99 20.04 -0.99 -14.08
C CYS A 99 21.42 -1.28 -13.48
N GLY A 100 21.52 -2.32 -12.66
CA GLY A 100 22.81 -2.86 -12.18
C GLY A 100 23.31 -2.26 -10.86
N GLY A 101 23.33 -3.07 -9.81
CA GLY A 101 23.88 -2.74 -8.50
C GLY A 101 23.63 -3.89 -7.53
N GLN A 102 24.61 -4.78 -7.36
CA GLN A 102 24.46 -6.00 -6.55
C GLN A 102 24.88 -5.78 -5.09
N LYS A 103 24.37 -6.66 -4.21
CA LYS A 103 24.68 -6.76 -2.76
C LYS A 103 23.98 -5.65 -1.93
N GLN A 104 23.54 -5.90 -0.70
CA GLN A 104 23.77 -7.08 0.15
C GLN A 104 22.49 -7.92 0.36
N GLN A 105 22.67 -9.24 0.34
CA GLN A 105 21.86 -10.16 1.14
C GLN A 105 22.62 -10.29 2.47
N GLU A 106 22.07 -9.75 3.57
CA GLU A 106 22.64 -9.98 4.89
C GLU A 106 21.57 -10.38 5.90
N HIS A 107 21.90 -11.43 6.66
CA HIS A 107 21.06 -12.11 7.61
C HIS A 107 21.50 -11.71 9.01
N ALA A 108 20.77 -10.78 9.63
CA ALA A 108 21.02 -10.31 10.98
C ALA A 108 20.18 -11.09 12.02
N GLU A 109 20.60 -12.31 12.32
CA GLU A 109 20.07 -13.08 13.45
C GLU A 109 20.72 -12.62 14.76
N SER A 110 19.90 -12.06 15.66
CA SER A 110 19.95 -12.13 17.14
C SER A 110 21.26 -11.86 17.93
N LYS A 111 21.08 -11.48 19.21
CA LYS A 111 22.10 -11.32 20.29
C LYS A 111 22.99 -10.06 20.16
N GLN A 112 23.50 -9.46 21.25
CA GLN A 112 23.30 -9.70 22.69
C GLN A 112 23.47 -8.39 23.52
N GLU A 113 23.08 -8.45 24.80
CA GLU A 113 23.54 -7.64 25.94
C GLU A 113 23.93 -6.15 25.77
N ILE A 114 23.10 -5.25 26.30
CA ILE A 114 23.50 -3.89 26.70
C ILE A 114 23.82 -3.83 28.20
N VAL A 115 25.11 -3.90 28.53
CA VAL A 115 25.61 -3.70 29.90
C VAL A 115 25.70 -2.20 30.21
N THR A 116 24.77 -1.68 31.02
CA THR A 116 24.75 -0.28 31.45
C THR A 116 25.74 -0.01 32.57
N GLN A 117 26.92 0.53 32.23
CA GLN A 117 27.97 0.95 33.16
C GLN A 117 28.59 2.29 32.72
N LEU A 118 27.81 3.38 32.69
CA LEU A 118 28.29 4.73 32.39
C LEU A 118 28.46 5.54 33.67
N THR A 119 29.71 5.76 34.07
CA THR A 119 30.10 6.54 35.24
C THR A 119 29.87 8.02 35.04
N VAL A 120 28.99 8.63 35.84
CA VAL A 120 28.78 10.08 35.86
C VAL A 120 29.72 10.74 36.87
N SER A 121 30.67 11.53 36.37
CA SER A 121 31.39 12.55 37.14
C SER A 121 31.89 13.63 36.18
N GLY A 122 31.75 14.90 36.54
CA GLY A 122 32.09 16.03 35.66
C GLY A 122 31.04 17.13 35.61
N THR A 123 30.66 17.70 36.75
CA THR A 123 29.87 18.94 36.80
C THR A 123 30.73 20.14 36.42
N GLN A 124 30.84 20.42 35.11
CA GLN A 124 31.52 21.61 34.61
C GLN A 124 30.53 22.75 34.36
N TYR A 125 30.54 23.73 35.26
CA TYR A 125 29.72 24.94 35.17
C TYR A 125 30.33 25.91 34.14
N PHE A 126 29.48 26.48 33.27
CA PHE A 126 29.78 27.65 32.45
C PHE A 126 28.58 28.60 32.55
N VAL A 127 28.86 29.89 32.75
CA VAL A 127 27.86 30.96 32.85
C VAL A 127 28.34 32.18 32.07
N ASP A 128 28.01 32.21 30.78
CA ASP A 128 28.35 33.33 29.90
C ASP A 128 27.34 34.47 30.05
N ALA A 129 27.69 35.48 30.83
CA ALA A 129 26.86 36.66 31.09
C ALA A 129 27.50 37.94 30.52
N ASN A 130 27.59 38.02 29.19
CA ASN A 130 27.95 39.28 28.51
C ASN A 130 26.71 40.19 28.40
N GLY A 131 26.69 41.29 29.15
CA GLY A 131 25.61 42.28 29.13
C GLY A 131 26.14 43.68 29.46
N ILE A 132 26.21 44.54 28.44
CA ILE A 132 26.60 45.96 28.55
C ILE A 132 25.32 46.80 28.66
N GLY A 133 25.32 47.82 29.53
CA GLY A 133 24.22 48.76 29.74
C GLY A 133 24.45 49.65 30.96
#